data_AF-A0A7S1A7Y4-F1
#
_entry.id   AF-A0A7S1A7Y4-F1
#
_cell.length_a   1.000
_cell.length_b   1.000
_cell.length_c   1.000
_cell.angle_alpha   90.00
_cell.angle_beta   90.00
_cell.angle_gamma   90.00
#
_symmetry.space_group_name_H-M   'P 1'
#
loop_
_entity.id
_entity.type
_entity.pdbx_description
1 polymer ?
#
loop_
_entity_poly.entity_id
_entity_poly.type
_entity_poly.pdbx_seq_one_letter_code
_entity_poly.pdbx_strand_id
1 'polypeptide(L)'
;LQFLLVRGGLDAVLHHVNPYAERSQAAETSTCCGLAMLLSTRTVVLNRCVAQLSRLRELLKQGRTLAAGPSQTSTTSNSRRRSFNSRSQVVVHDRPSLARAIAEASEQAAMELTTEQHCVQEDTLEYDPRLLCFEFITRMALRKKQVQLAKMMSESIEKKTPLVHQMLMGEGKTTVVT
;
A
#
# COMPACT_ATOMS: atom_id res chain seq x y z
N LEU A 1 -10.14 -5.52 22.79
CA LEU A 1 -9.27 -5.78 21.63
C LEU A 1 -8.02 -4.89 21.60
N GLN A 2 -8.13 -3.56 21.57
CA GLN A 2 -6.96 -2.66 21.66
C GLN A 2 -6.06 -2.95 22.87
N PHE A 3 -6.63 -3.14 24.06
CA PHE A 3 -5.86 -3.41 25.28
C PHE A 3 -5.10 -4.77 25.27
N LEU A 4 -5.64 -5.77 24.56
CA LEU A 4 -5.02 -7.10 24.43
C LEU A 4 -3.86 -7.07 23.41
N LEU A 5 -4.01 -6.32 22.31
CA LEU A 5 -2.93 -6.07 21.36
C LEU A 5 -1.78 -5.24 21.97
N VAL A 6 -2.07 -4.41 22.98
CA VAL A 6 -1.06 -3.58 23.67
C VAL A 6 -0.22 -4.40 24.67
N ARG A 7 -0.72 -5.52 25.21
CA ARG A 7 -0.03 -6.24 26.30
C ARG A 7 0.23 -7.73 26.09
N GLY A 8 -0.37 -8.39 25.09
CA GLY A 8 -0.32 -9.85 25.00
C GLY A 8 -0.17 -10.47 23.61
N GLY A 9 0.03 -9.66 22.56
CA GLY A 9 0.13 -10.19 21.19
C GLY A 9 -1.17 -10.85 20.69
N LEU A 10 -1.14 -11.45 19.50
CA LEU A 10 -2.29 -12.19 18.96
C LEU A 10 -2.63 -13.43 19.82
N ASP A 11 -1.62 -14.06 20.44
CA ASP A 11 -1.77 -15.29 21.20
C ASP A 11 -2.66 -15.10 22.44
N ALA A 12 -2.47 -14.00 23.16
CA ALA A 12 -3.33 -13.68 24.31
C ALA A 12 -4.76 -13.35 23.89
N VAL A 13 -4.96 -12.75 22.71
CA VAL A 13 -6.31 -12.51 22.16
C VAL A 13 -6.97 -13.85 21.83
N LEU A 14 -6.25 -14.76 21.16
CA LEU A 14 -6.79 -16.06 20.77
C LEU A 14 -7.21 -16.89 21.98
N HIS A 15 -6.40 -16.90 23.04
CA HIS A 15 -6.73 -17.62 24.27
C HIS A 15 -7.88 -16.96 25.05
N HIS A 16 -8.06 -15.63 24.92
CA HIS A 16 -9.21 -14.94 25.49
C HIS A 16 -10.51 -15.28 24.75
N VAL A 17 -10.46 -15.38 23.42
CA VAL A 17 -11.63 -15.69 22.57
C VAL A 17 -11.96 -17.19 22.61
N ASN A 18 -10.94 -18.05 22.69
CA ASN A 18 -11.09 -19.48 22.84
C ASN A 18 -10.22 -19.99 24.00
N PRO A 19 -10.77 -20.05 25.22
CA PRO A 19 -10.05 -20.55 26.41
C PRO A 19 -9.62 -22.01 26.33
N TYR A 20 -10.20 -22.78 25.40
CA TYR A 20 -9.92 -24.21 25.21
C TYR A 20 -8.87 -24.46 24.13
N ALA A 21 -8.38 -23.41 23.45
CA ALA A 21 -7.30 -23.56 22.47
C ALA A 21 -6.01 -23.95 23.18
N GLU A 22 -5.39 -25.04 22.72
CA GLU A 22 -4.06 -25.43 23.19
C GLU A 22 -3.04 -24.34 22.80
N ARG A 23 -2.07 -24.05 23.69
CA ARG A 23 -1.10 -22.96 23.46
C ARG A 23 -0.29 -23.13 22.18
N SER A 24 0.03 -24.37 21.78
CA SER A 24 0.71 -24.66 20.51
C SER A 24 -0.15 -24.25 19.31
N GLN A 25 -1.42 -24.67 19.31
CA GLN A 25 -2.37 -24.35 18.24
C GLN A 25 -2.65 -22.84 18.16
N ALA A 26 -2.72 -22.15 19.29
CA ALA A 26 -2.88 -20.70 19.33
C ALA A 26 -1.69 -19.96 18.70
N ALA A 27 -0.46 -20.38 19.01
CA ALA A 27 0.75 -19.79 18.44
C ALA A 27 0.89 -20.06 16.93
N GLU A 28 0.56 -21.28 16.48
CA GLU A 28 0.52 -21.62 15.05
C GLU A 28 -0.53 -20.80 14.29
N THR A 29 -1.74 -20.70 14.86
CA THR A 29 -2.84 -19.91 14.28
C THR A 29 -2.45 -18.44 14.18
N SER A 30 -1.84 -17.89 15.23
CA SER A 30 -1.33 -16.52 15.27
C SER A 30 -0.28 -16.26 14.19
N THR A 31 0.67 -17.18 14.02
CA THR A 31 1.69 -17.11 12.98
C THR A 31 1.06 -17.15 11.58
N CYS A 32 0.14 -18.08 11.34
CA CYS A 32 -0.61 -18.18 10.08
C CYS A 32 -1.43 -16.92 9.80
N CYS A 33 -2.08 -16.34 10.81
CA CYS A 33 -2.79 -15.07 10.69
C CYS A 33 -1.84 -13.91 10.33
N GLY A 34 -0.69 -13.82 10.99
CA GLY A 34 0.33 -12.83 10.68
C GLY A 34 0.81 -12.93 9.23
N LEU A 35 1.15 -14.15 8.77
CA LEU A 35 1.54 -14.41 7.39
C LEU A 35 0.42 -14.05 6.39
N ALA A 36 -0.84 -14.38 6.69
CA ALA A 36 -1.96 -14.03 5.83
C ALA A 36 -2.16 -12.51 5.73
N MET A 37 -2.03 -11.77 6.84
CA MET A 37 -2.08 -10.31 6.86
C MET A 37 -0.93 -9.68 6.05
N LEU A 38 0.27 -10.26 6.15
CA LEU A 38 1.43 -9.83 5.38
C LEU A 38 1.24 -10.03 3.88
N LEU A 39 0.86 -11.24 3.47
CA LEU A 39 0.67 -11.59 2.06
C LEU A 39 -0.47 -10.79 1.43
N SER A 40 -1.57 -10.58 2.15
CA SER A 40 -2.68 -9.76 1.67
C SER A 40 -2.27 -8.30 1.48
N THR A 41 -1.50 -7.73 2.41
CA THR A 41 -0.96 -6.36 2.28
C THR A 41 -0.03 -6.24 1.06
N ARG A 42 0.85 -7.22 0.86
CA ARG A 42 1.72 -7.25 -0.34
C ARG A 42 0.94 -7.40 -1.63
N THR A 43 -0.11 -8.22 -1.64
CA THR A 43 -1.00 -8.37 -2.81
C THR A 43 -1.66 -7.04 -3.18
N VAL A 44 -2.06 -6.22 -2.20
CA VAL A 44 -2.61 -4.88 -2.46
C VAL A 44 -1.58 -3.97 -3.13
N VAL A 45 -0.34 -3.95 -2.63
CA VAL A 45 0.74 -3.14 -3.21
C VAL A 45 1.02 -3.58 -4.66
N LEU A 46 1.11 -4.89 -4.90
CA LEU A 46 1.28 -5.43 -6.26
C LEU A 46 0.14 -5.04 -7.19
N ASN A 47 -1.11 -5.13 -6.73
CA ASN A 47 -2.27 -4.74 -7.53
C ASN A 47 -2.27 -3.25 -7.90
N ARG A 48 -1.81 -2.37 -6.99
CA ARG A 48 -1.62 -0.95 -7.29
C ARG A 48 -0.53 -0.76 -8.35
N CYS A 49 0.60 -1.42 -8.18
CA CYS A 49 1.71 -1.35 -9.13
C CYS A 49 1.27 -1.78 -10.54
N VAL A 50 0.53 -2.90 -10.65
CA VAL A 50 0.00 -3.37 -11.94
C VAL A 50 -0.95 -2.35 -12.57
N ALA A 51 -1.77 -1.67 -11.76
CA ALA A 51 -2.66 -0.62 -12.25
C ALA A 51 -1.87 0.60 -12.78
N GLN A 52 -0.81 1.03 -12.09
CA GLN A 52 0.03 2.15 -12.55
C GLN A 52 0.82 1.80 -13.80
N LEU A 53 1.40 0.60 -13.86
CA LEU A 53 2.11 0.12 -15.06
C LEU A 53 1.15 0.02 -16.26
N SER A 54 -0.09 -0.41 -16.03
CA SER A 54 -1.13 -0.44 -17.08
C SER A 54 -1.47 0.96 -17.59
N ARG A 55 -1.58 1.95 -16.68
CA ARG A 55 -1.78 3.37 -17.03
C ARG A 55 -0.60 3.93 -17.81
N LEU A 56 0.63 3.67 -17.36
CA LEU A 56 1.85 4.10 -18.06
C LEU A 56 1.92 3.51 -19.47
N ARG A 57 1.59 2.21 -19.61
CA ARG A 57 1.50 1.54 -20.92
C ARG A 57 0.49 2.21 -21.85
N GLU A 58 -0.66 2.63 -21.34
CA GLU A 58 -1.67 3.35 -22.13
C GLU A 58 -1.19 4.73 -22.57
N LEU A 59 -0.56 5.50 -21.68
CA LEU A 59 0.02 6.81 -22.01
C LEU A 59 1.14 6.69 -23.05
N LEU A 60 1.99 5.66 -22.95
CA LEU A 60 3.04 5.40 -23.95
C LEU A 60 2.46 5.01 -25.31
N LYS A 61 1.35 4.25 -25.35
CA LYS A 61 0.63 3.95 -26.61
C LYS A 61 0.08 5.22 -27.25
N GLN A 62 -0.55 6.10 -26.46
CA GLN A 62 -1.04 7.40 -26.93
C GLN A 62 0.10 8.28 -27.45
N GLY A 63 1.26 8.27 -26.77
CA GLY A 63 2.46 8.98 -27.20
C GLY A 63 2.98 8.49 -28.54
N ARG A 64 3.01 7.17 -28.74
CA ARG A 64 3.41 6.56 -30.01
C ARG A 64 2.47 6.94 -31.15
N THR A 65 1.15 6.99 -30.92
CA THR A 65 0.18 7.40 -31.94
C THR A 65 0.30 8.88 -32.32
N LEU A 66 0.60 9.76 -31.34
CA LEU A 66 0.79 11.20 -31.59
C LEU A 66 2.16 11.51 -32.22
N ALA A 67 3.18 10.69 -31.94
CA ALA A 67 4.51 10.81 -32.54
C ALA A 67 4.55 10.28 -33.98
N ALA A 68 3.73 9.27 -34.32
CA ALA A 68 3.67 8.68 -35.65
C ALA A 68 3.13 9.62 -36.73
N GLY A 69 2.47 10.74 -36.37
CA GLY A 69 1.89 11.69 -37.33
C GLY A 69 0.77 11.07 -38.18
N PRO A 70 0.00 11.87 -38.94
CA PRO A 70 -1.05 11.35 -39.81
C PRO A 70 -0.40 10.71 -41.05
N SER A 71 -0.12 9.41 -40.99
CA SER A 71 -0.02 8.62 -42.22
C SER A 71 -1.41 8.62 -42.85
N GLN A 72 -1.58 9.43 -43.91
CA GLN A 72 -2.76 9.40 -44.76
C GLN A 72 -2.93 7.98 -45.32
N THR A 73 -3.82 7.20 -44.72
CA THR A 73 -4.55 6.12 -45.38
C THR A 73 -5.89 5.99 -44.69
N SER A 74 -6.85 6.77 -45.18
CA SER A 74 -8.26 6.51 -44.96
C SER A 74 -8.67 5.27 -45.77
N THR A 75 -9.15 4.21 -45.11
CA THR A 75 -10.40 3.52 -45.50
C THR A 75 -10.81 2.49 -44.45
N THR A 76 -12.03 2.66 -43.96
CA THR A 76 -13.01 1.62 -43.56
C THR A 76 -12.51 0.55 -42.57
N SER A 77 -13.02 0.47 -41.34
CA SER A 77 -14.36 -0.08 -41.11
C SER A 77 -14.71 -0.07 -39.62
N ASN A 78 -16.00 0.16 -39.37
CA ASN A 78 -16.68 -0.01 -38.10
C ASN A 78 -16.33 -1.34 -37.40
N SER A 79 -15.92 -1.26 -36.14
CA SER A 79 -16.36 -2.24 -35.15
C SER A 79 -16.50 -1.59 -33.79
N ARG A 80 -17.77 -1.38 -33.43
CA ARG A 80 -18.23 -1.04 -32.10
C ARG A 80 -17.81 -2.14 -31.13
N ARG A 81 -16.70 -1.96 -30.43
CA ARG A 81 -16.51 -2.54 -29.09
C ARG A 81 -16.35 -1.39 -28.10
N ARG A 82 -17.49 -0.83 -27.71
CA ARG A 82 -17.60 -0.06 -26.45
C ARG A 82 -17.34 -1.05 -25.32
N SER A 83 -16.07 -1.21 -24.95
CA SER A 83 -15.71 -1.83 -23.67
C SER A 83 -16.12 -0.84 -22.60
N PHE A 84 -17.26 -1.13 -21.98
CA PHE A 84 -17.87 -0.41 -20.88
C PHE A 84 -17.09 -0.73 -19.59
N ASN A 85 -15.84 -0.29 -19.52
CA ASN A 85 -15.13 -0.16 -18.25
C ASN A 85 -14.69 1.29 -18.11
N SER A 86 -15.64 2.08 -17.61
CA SER A 86 -15.52 3.48 -17.27
C SER A 86 -14.51 3.67 -16.14
N ARG A 87 -13.22 3.68 -16.48
CA ARG A 87 -12.18 4.27 -15.64
C ARG A 87 -11.53 5.35 -16.47
N SER A 88 -12.12 6.55 -16.36
CA SER A 88 -11.60 7.85 -16.82
C SER A 88 -10.40 7.75 -17.77
N GLN A 89 -10.65 7.53 -19.06
CA GLN A 89 -9.59 7.71 -20.05
C GLN A 89 -9.24 9.19 -20.06
N VAL A 90 -8.08 9.54 -19.49
CA VAL A 90 -7.49 10.85 -19.67
C VAL A 90 -7.07 10.90 -21.14
N VAL A 91 -7.92 11.49 -21.99
CA VAL A 91 -7.58 11.79 -23.38
C VAL A 91 -6.71 13.05 -23.34
N VAL A 92 -5.39 12.86 -23.29
CA VAL A 92 -4.44 13.97 -23.32
C VAL A 92 -4.25 14.40 -24.77
N HIS A 93 -4.69 15.62 -25.11
CA HIS A 93 -4.68 16.13 -26.49
C HIS A 93 -3.34 16.78 -26.90
N ASP A 94 -2.51 17.21 -25.94
CA ASP A 94 -1.26 17.94 -26.23
C ASP A 94 0.00 17.12 -25.92
N ARG A 95 0.99 17.18 -26.83
CA ARG A 95 2.31 16.55 -26.62
C ARG A 95 3.00 16.97 -25.30
N PRO A 96 3.06 18.26 -24.91
CA PRO A 96 3.70 18.65 -23.64
C PRO A 96 2.96 18.15 -22.39
N SER A 97 1.62 18.12 -22.40
CA SER A 97 0.86 17.59 -21.27
C SER A 97 0.98 16.07 -21.17
N LEU A 98 1.11 15.36 -22.30
CA LEU A 98 1.35 13.93 -22.31
C LEU A 98 2.73 13.57 -21.76
N ALA A 99 3.77 14.30 -22.15
CA ALA A 99 5.12 14.10 -21.63
C ALA A 99 5.15 14.24 -20.10
N ARG A 100 4.47 15.27 -19.57
CA ARG A 100 4.31 15.47 -18.12
C ARG A 100 3.54 14.31 -17.46
N ALA A 101 2.45 13.86 -18.06
CA ALA A 101 1.66 12.75 -17.55
C ALA A 101 2.44 11.42 -17.53
N ILE A 102 3.30 11.19 -18.53
CA ILE A 102 4.20 10.02 -18.58
C ILE A 102 5.24 10.11 -17.45
N ALA A 103 5.88 11.27 -17.28
CA ALA A 103 6.85 11.48 -16.22
C ALA A 103 6.23 11.22 -14.83
N GLU A 104 5.08 11.83 -14.55
CA GLU A 104 4.35 11.64 -13.29
C GLU A 104 3.93 10.18 -13.07
N ALA A 105 3.36 9.52 -14.09
CA ALA A 105 2.97 8.12 -13.99
C ALA A 105 4.17 7.17 -13.79
N SER A 106 5.32 7.48 -14.40
CA SER A 106 6.56 6.71 -14.23
C SER A 106 7.15 6.86 -12.83
N GLU A 107 7.12 8.07 -12.27
CA GLU A 107 7.56 8.35 -10.91
C GLU A 107 6.67 7.65 -9.90
N GLN A 108 5.34 7.72 -10.08
CA GLN A 108 4.39 7.04 -9.21
C GLN A 108 4.53 5.51 -9.26
N ALA A 109 4.73 4.93 -10.45
CA ALA A 109 4.99 3.50 -10.60
C ALA A 109 6.31 3.08 -9.92
N ALA A 110 7.36 3.90 -10.04
CA ALA A 110 8.63 3.64 -9.37
C ALA A 110 8.47 3.67 -7.84
N MET A 111 7.76 4.66 -7.29
CA MET A 111 7.50 4.74 -5.85
C MET A 111 6.74 3.51 -5.32
N GLU A 112 5.75 3.02 -6.06
CA GLU A 112 5.01 1.81 -5.67
C GLU A 112 5.88 0.55 -5.76
N LEU A 113 6.75 0.43 -6.77
CA LEU A 113 7.68 -0.69 -6.92
C LEU A 113 8.74 -0.73 -5.80
N THR A 114 9.21 0.43 -5.36
CA THR A 114 10.19 0.55 -4.27
C THR A 114 9.54 0.55 -2.88
N THR A 115 8.25 0.19 -2.77
CA THR A 115 7.58 0.16 -1.47
C THR A 115 8.08 -1.02 -0.64
N GLU A 116 8.93 -0.69 0.32
CA GLU A 116 9.45 -1.59 1.34
C GLU A 116 8.44 -1.78 2.48
N GLN A 117 8.63 -2.86 3.24
CA GLN A 117 7.80 -3.16 4.40
C GLN A 117 8.64 -2.97 5.64
N HIS A 118 8.14 -2.16 6.56
CA HIS A 118 8.89 -1.75 7.75
C HIS A 118 8.27 -2.24 9.06
N CYS A 119 7.12 -2.91 9.00
CA CYS A 119 6.41 -3.45 10.16
C CYS A 119 7.02 -4.75 10.71
N VAL A 120 7.85 -5.44 9.92
CA VAL A 120 8.56 -6.69 10.27
C VAL A 120 10.06 -6.41 10.26
N GLN A 121 10.79 -6.93 11.26
CA GLN A 121 12.25 -6.94 11.27
C GLN A 121 12.77 -8.06 10.37
N GLU A 122 13.72 -7.74 9.48
CA GLU A 122 14.22 -8.68 8.47
C GLU A 122 14.99 -9.85 9.09
N ASP A 123 15.77 -9.61 10.15
CA ASP A 123 16.67 -10.62 10.73
C ASP A 123 15.95 -11.59 11.69
N THR A 124 14.97 -11.10 12.44
CA THR A 124 14.30 -11.86 13.51
C THR A 124 12.88 -12.29 13.14
N LEU A 125 12.34 -11.78 12.01
CA LEU A 125 10.92 -11.88 11.65
C LEU A 125 9.97 -11.40 12.76
N GLU A 126 10.47 -10.64 13.72
CA GLU A 126 9.68 -10.03 14.77
C GLU A 126 8.90 -8.85 14.21
N TYR A 127 7.65 -8.72 14.62
CA TYR A 127 6.78 -7.64 14.16
C TYR A 127 5.90 -7.14 15.29
N ASP A 128 5.50 -5.87 15.20
CA ASP A 128 4.47 -5.33 16.08
C ASP A 128 3.10 -5.69 15.47
N PRO A 129 2.29 -6.54 16.12
CA PRO A 129 1.00 -6.96 15.59
C PRO A 129 0.05 -5.77 15.38
N ARG A 130 0.23 -4.65 16.08
CA ARG A 130 -0.58 -3.43 15.90
C ARG A 130 -0.32 -2.79 14.55
N LEU A 131 0.95 -2.69 14.16
CA LEU A 131 1.36 -2.12 12.87
C LEU A 131 0.91 -3.02 11.72
N LEU A 132 1.06 -4.34 11.87
CA LEU A 132 0.60 -5.29 10.87
C LEU A 132 -0.92 -5.27 10.68
N CYS A 133 -1.68 -5.28 11.77
CA CYS A 133 -3.14 -5.13 11.72
C CYS A 133 -3.55 -3.81 11.06
N PHE A 134 -2.83 -2.72 11.35
CA PHE A 134 -3.10 -1.41 10.75
C PHE A 134 -2.92 -1.44 9.22
N GLU A 135 -1.79 -1.96 8.73
CA GLU A 135 -1.52 -2.06 7.29
C GLU A 135 -2.59 -2.92 6.59
N PHE A 136 -2.99 -4.02 7.23
CA PHE A 136 -4.03 -4.92 6.74
C PHE A 136 -5.39 -4.23 6.62
N ILE A 137 -5.86 -3.57 7.69
CA ILE A 137 -7.18 -2.90 7.72
C ILE A 137 -7.23 -1.74 6.73
N THR A 138 -6.20 -0.91 6.73
CA THR A 138 -6.14 0.28 5.87
C THR A 138 -5.78 -0.05 4.42
N ARG A 139 -5.32 -1.28 4.16
CA ARG A 139 -4.79 -1.72 2.86
C ARG A 139 -3.69 -0.80 2.36
N MET A 140 -2.83 -0.30 3.25
CA MET A 140 -1.75 0.62 2.94
C MET A 140 -0.46 0.15 3.62
N ALA A 141 0.66 0.24 2.92
CA ALA A 141 1.97 0.03 3.53
C ALA A 141 2.39 1.30 4.28
N LEU A 142 2.84 1.15 5.52
CA LEU A 142 3.39 2.23 6.32
C LEU A 142 4.80 2.56 5.85
N ARG A 143 5.10 3.86 5.73
CA ARG A 143 6.45 4.33 5.42
C ARG A 143 7.36 4.19 6.64
N LYS A 144 8.67 4.05 6.41
CA LYS A 144 9.69 3.93 7.48
C LYS A 144 9.53 4.98 8.59
N LYS A 145 9.35 6.24 8.22
CA LYS A 145 9.13 7.36 9.17
C LYS A 145 7.87 7.19 10.02
N GLN A 146 6.78 6.67 9.44
CA GLN A 146 5.52 6.45 10.15
C GLN A 146 5.66 5.32 11.19
N VAL A 147 6.37 4.24 10.82
CA VAL A 147 6.68 3.14 11.76
C VAL A 147 7.57 3.63 12.91
N GLN A 148 8.62 4.40 12.61
CA GLN A 148 9.50 4.98 13.63
C GLN A 148 8.73 5.87 14.61
N LEU A 149 7.84 6.73 14.10
CA LEU A 149 7.00 7.57 14.93
C LEU A 149 6.07 6.76 15.84
N ALA A 150 5.41 5.73 15.31
CA ALA A 150 4.53 4.87 16.09
C ALA A 150 5.28 4.13 17.22
N LYS A 151 6.52 3.70 16.95
CA LYS A 151 7.40 3.11 17.97
C LYS A 151 7.77 4.14 19.04
N MET A 152 8.21 5.35 18.65
CA MET A 152 8.52 6.43 19.58
C MET A 152 7.33 6.82 20.46
N MET A 153 6.13 6.89 19.88
CA MET A 153 4.89 7.15 20.61
C MET A 153 4.60 6.03 21.62
N SER A 154 4.73 4.77 21.22
CA SER A 154 4.53 3.62 22.11
C SER A 154 5.47 3.68 23.32
N GLU A 155 6.75 3.93 23.09
CA GLU A 155 7.74 4.07 24.17
C GLU A 155 7.44 5.25 25.09
N SER A 156 6.99 6.38 24.52
CA SER A 156 6.70 7.59 25.30
C SER A 156 5.46 7.40 26.19
N ILE A 157 4.46 6.66 25.71
CA ILE A 157 3.28 6.26 26.49
C ILE A 157 3.71 5.35 27.65
N GLU A 158 4.57 4.36 27.40
CA GLU A 158 5.09 3.46 28.43
C GLU A 158 5.89 4.21 29.50
N LYS A 159 6.74 5.16 29.09
CA LYS A 159 7.53 6.02 29.97
C LYS A 159 6.72 7.15 30.61
N LYS A 160 5.43 7.31 30.23
CA LYS A 160 4.55 8.41 30.64
C LYS A 160 5.16 9.79 30.40
N THR A 161 5.98 9.93 29.36
CA THR A 161 6.65 11.18 28.99
C THR A 161 5.92 11.82 27.81
N PRO A 162 5.65 13.14 27.83
CA PRO A 162 5.07 13.82 26.69
C PRO A 162 6.05 13.80 25.50
N LEU A 163 5.55 13.43 24.32
CA LEU A 163 6.32 13.40 23.08
C LEU A 163 5.75 14.40 22.08
N VAL A 164 6.60 15.29 21.57
CA VAL A 164 6.30 16.13 20.42
C VAL A 164 7.26 15.75 19.30
N HIS A 165 6.71 15.31 18.17
CA HIS A 165 7.49 15.00 16.98
C HIS A 165 6.92 15.75 15.78
N GLN A 166 7.71 16.64 15.20
CA GLN A 166 7.28 17.49 14.09
C GLN A 166 7.62 16.81 12.76
N MET A 167 6.59 16.32 12.08
CA MET A 167 6.72 15.85 10.68
C MET A 167 6.44 17.01 9.72
N LEU A 168 7.03 16.98 8.52
CA LEU A 168 6.68 17.91 7.43
C LEU A 168 5.23 17.68 6.96
N MET A 169 4.59 18.71 6.39
CA MET A 169 3.25 18.55 5.81
C MET A 169 3.27 17.49 4.70
N GLY A 170 2.25 16.63 4.66
CA GLY A 170 2.16 15.52 3.70
C GLY A 170 2.84 14.22 4.10
N GLU A 171 3.58 14.17 5.22
CA GLU A 171 4.26 12.93 5.66
C GLU A 171 3.34 11.92 6.38
N GLY A 172 2.03 12.14 6.38
CA GLY A 172 1.06 11.19 6.93
C GLY A 172 0.87 11.27 8.45
N LYS A 173 1.04 12.45 9.05
CA LYS A 173 0.77 12.72 10.49
C LYS A 173 -0.58 12.17 10.94
N THR A 174 -1.64 12.45 10.18
CA THR A 174 -3.00 12.02 10.52
C THR A 174 -3.12 10.51 10.55
N THR A 175 -2.53 9.80 9.59
CA THR A 175 -2.56 8.33 9.49
C THR A 175 -1.88 7.61 10.66
N VAL A 176 -0.97 8.26 11.38
CA VAL A 176 -0.27 7.69 12.54
C VAL A 176 -0.99 8.00 13.86
N VAL A 177 -1.76 9.09 13.93
CA VAL A 177 -2.33 9.62 15.17
C VAL A 177 -3.80 9.22 15.41
N THR A 178 -4.60 9.02 14.34
CA THR A 178 -6.00 8.57 14.44
C THR A 178 -6.11 7.07 14.63
#